data_AF-A0A1N7AHP8-F1
#
_entry.id   AF-A0A1N7AHP8-F1
#
_cell.length_a   1.000
_cell.length_b   1.000
_cell.length_c   1.000
_cell.angle_alpha   90.00
_cell.angle_beta   90.00
_cell.angle_gamma   90.00
#
_symmetry.space_group_name_H-M   'P 1'
#
loop_
_entity.id
_entity.type
_entity.pdbx_description
1 polymer ?
#
loop_
_entity_poly.entity_id
_entity_poly.type
_entity_poly.pdbx_seq_one_letter_code
_entity_poly.pdbx_strand_id
1 'polypeptide(L)'
;MLSFFPEPYPGELIYSTIARYHLYSGNLDCKDTLEEVFQKRTVIPSVEIGSHLNILAQQMGPHFSMENLLGNHTIYSFYALFLSCEKRQQILKDVQKDGKGLYARLGMLAGSICRKDGLYYCPQCAVNDIDQYGEPYIHREHQLQGIDVCPHHQLLLKKYPINPSVQSRIAFIRFEAKRMNLSFLQSTEPYFYDLQVMLAKMSYKLLQVNINQISREKIAKKYRLLLRERGLITTSNHVRQNDLYQMFISKFPIGFLEKYESALDMDNEYNWLRVITRNTKRHVHPFRHLLFLYFLEKDIEEFFKDVKEDHGPFGSGPWPCLNKAAAHYKEHIIQEVSVTRDFKSKFPIGTFSCSCGFVYVRKGPDTSLKNIYRIGRTKVFGEVWQAKLKQLKGDGTYNAREIGRILGVDSKTIKKFLETSIETSNPSKTNGYSQRLQQYRQQLLEGLKEYSDYTRTQIRNLFSKEYSYLYRNDKEWLFDNLPQKQSRVMPTGHVDWEARDKEYLSKIKALYRQLIVKDKPVRITISLIGKQTGILSNLEKRLDKLPKTARYLEEITESTQEFQFRRCCKIIELFLHKGEPVLLWKVQRIGAVKSYHFQEIKPLLEKYLRARQAVDNYKQTTS
;
A
#
# COMPACT_ATOMS: atom_id res chain seq x y z
N MET A 1 -21.89 9.48 45.20
CA MET A 1 -20.66 8.71 45.44
C MET A 1 -21.08 7.50 46.24
N LEU A 2 -20.63 6.32 45.84
CA LEU A 2 -20.98 5.08 46.52
C LEU A 2 -20.22 5.02 47.86
N SER A 3 -20.87 4.47 48.88
CA SER A 3 -20.23 4.21 50.19
C SER A 3 -19.13 3.15 50.08
N PHE A 4 -19.23 2.26 49.09
CA PHE A 4 -18.29 1.20 48.79
C PHE A 4 -18.24 0.95 47.28
N PHE A 5 -17.04 0.72 46.74
CA PHE A 5 -16.83 0.19 45.40
C PHE A 5 -15.48 -0.56 45.39
N PRO A 6 -15.38 -1.77 44.81
CA PRO A 6 -14.13 -2.52 44.78
C PRO A 6 -13.08 -1.79 43.95
N GLU A 7 -11.86 -1.74 44.44
CA GLU A 7 -10.73 -1.21 43.68
C GLU A 7 -10.44 -2.12 42.47
N PRO A 8 -10.28 -1.57 41.25
CA PRO A 8 -9.90 -2.37 40.09
C PRO A 8 -8.52 -3.02 40.26
N TYR A 9 -8.42 -4.31 39.98
CA TYR A 9 -7.13 -5.00 40.01
C TYR A 9 -6.23 -4.59 38.82
N PRO A 10 -4.89 -4.83 38.91
CA PRO A 10 -3.97 -4.53 37.82
C PRO A 10 -4.38 -5.22 36.52
N GLY A 11 -4.68 -4.43 35.48
CA GLY A 11 -5.10 -4.96 34.19
C GLY A 11 -6.55 -5.45 34.12
N GLU A 12 -7.35 -5.24 35.16
CA GLU A 12 -8.77 -5.59 35.19
C GLU A 12 -9.61 -4.66 34.30
N LEU A 13 -10.56 -5.24 33.56
CA LEU A 13 -11.60 -4.49 32.87
C LEU A 13 -12.61 -3.90 33.85
N ILE A 14 -13.04 -2.65 33.63
CA ILE A 14 -14.05 -1.98 34.46
C ILE A 14 -15.37 -2.75 34.53
N TYR A 15 -15.71 -3.48 33.45
CA TYR A 15 -16.84 -4.41 33.43
C TYR A 15 -16.72 -5.51 34.51
N SER A 16 -15.52 -6.07 34.69
CA SER A 16 -15.22 -7.07 35.72
C SER A 16 -15.34 -6.48 37.12
N THR A 17 -14.82 -5.26 37.33
CA THR A 17 -14.93 -4.58 38.62
C THR A 17 -16.39 -4.28 38.99
N ILE A 18 -17.23 -3.86 38.04
CA ILE A 18 -18.67 -3.69 38.28
C ILE A 18 -19.35 -5.04 38.56
N ALA A 19 -18.95 -6.12 37.89
CA ALA A 19 -19.47 -7.46 38.16
C ALA A 19 -19.13 -7.96 39.57
N ARG A 20 -17.95 -7.60 40.09
CA ARG A 20 -17.57 -7.83 41.49
C ARG A 20 -18.39 -6.97 42.44
N TYR A 21 -18.55 -5.69 42.12
CA TYR A 21 -19.38 -4.76 42.91
C TYR A 21 -20.81 -5.29 43.07
N HIS A 22 -21.44 -5.72 41.96
CA HIS A 22 -22.79 -6.31 41.97
C HIS A 22 -22.94 -7.44 42.99
N LEU A 23 -21.94 -8.32 43.07
CA LEU A 23 -21.92 -9.41 44.03
C LEU A 23 -21.68 -8.91 45.46
N TYR A 24 -20.71 -8.02 45.66
CA TYR A 24 -20.30 -7.54 46.97
C TYR A 24 -21.34 -6.64 47.64
N SER A 25 -22.09 -5.87 46.87
CA SER A 25 -23.20 -5.07 47.38
C SER A 25 -24.45 -5.91 47.69
N GLY A 26 -24.49 -7.17 47.26
CA GLY A 26 -25.64 -8.06 47.48
C GLY A 26 -26.87 -7.70 46.64
N ASN A 27 -26.69 -6.95 45.55
CA ASN A 27 -27.78 -6.53 44.68
C ASN A 27 -28.42 -7.75 43.99
N LEU A 28 -29.75 -7.87 44.10
CA LEU A 28 -30.49 -8.97 43.49
C LEU A 28 -30.80 -8.72 42.00
N ASP A 29 -31.09 -7.47 41.62
CA ASP A 29 -31.31 -7.06 40.23
C ASP A 29 -30.09 -6.27 39.71
N CYS A 30 -29.64 -6.60 38.49
CA CYS A 30 -28.63 -5.83 37.78
C CYS A 30 -29.07 -4.37 37.58
N LYS A 31 -30.38 -4.07 37.48
CA LYS A 31 -30.88 -2.70 37.37
C LYS A 31 -30.55 -1.83 38.57
N ASP A 32 -30.54 -2.39 39.77
CA ASP A 32 -30.19 -1.63 40.98
C ASP A 32 -28.70 -1.29 40.95
N THR A 33 -27.87 -2.24 40.53
CA THR A 33 -26.44 -1.98 40.28
C THR A 33 -26.23 -0.91 39.21
N LEU A 34 -26.98 -0.94 38.10
CA LEU A 34 -26.88 0.07 37.05
C LEU A 34 -27.29 1.47 37.56
N GLU A 35 -28.34 1.54 38.38
CA GLU A 35 -28.77 2.78 39.00
C GLU A 35 -27.71 3.33 39.96
N GLU A 36 -27.11 2.48 40.77
CA GLU A 36 -26.03 2.89 41.69
C GLU A 36 -24.80 3.41 40.94
N VAL A 37 -24.30 2.65 39.96
CA VAL A 37 -23.00 2.96 39.31
C VAL A 37 -23.11 3.97 38.16
N PHE A 38 -24.25 4.05 37.47
CA PHE A 38 -24.47 4.94 36.33
C PHE A 38 -25.60 5.95 36.53
N GLN A 39 -26.29 5.96 37.67
CA GLN A 39 -27.49 6.78 37.92
C GLN A 39 -28.61 6.55 36.89
N LYS A 40 -28.62 5.36 36.25
CA LYS A 40 -29.52 5.01 35.16
C LYS A 40 -29.75 3.50 35.09
N ARG A 41 -31.03 3.09 35.11
CA ARG A 41 -31.46 1.69 34.95
C ARG A 41 -31.42 1.15 33.50
N THR A 42 -31.11 2.00 32.51
CA THR A 42 -31.20 1.66 31.07
C THR A 42 -29.84 1.47 30.39
N VAL A 43 -28.74 1.62 31.12
CA VAL A 43 -27.40 1.43 30.58
C VAL A 43 -27.20 -0.05 30.24
N ILE A 44 -26.63 -0.31 29.06
CA ILE A 44 -26.25 -1.65 28.63
C ILE A 44 -24.75 -1.81 28.95
N PRO A 45 -24.37 -2.70 29.89
CA PRO A 45 -22.98 -3.03 30.16
C PRO A 45 -22.28 -3.51 28.90
N SER A 46 -21.02 -3.09 28.74
CA SER A 46 -20.19 -3.55 27.64
C SER A 46 -18.83 -3.96 28.15
N VAL A 47 -18.40 -5.15 27.76
CA VAL A 47 -17.15 -5.77 28.24
C VAL A 47 -15.93 -4.94 27.84
N GLU A 48 -15.92 -4.41 26.63
CA GLU A 48 -14.72 -3.84 26.01
C GLU A 48 -14.39 -2.43 26.54
N ILE A 49 -15.35 -1.50 26.49
CA ILE A 49 -15.16 -0.10 26.91
C ILE A 49 -16.36 0.43 27.70
N GLY A 50 -17.58 0.31 27.17
CA GLY A 50 -18.78 0.82 27.82
C GLY A 50 -19.04 2.32 27.59
N SER A 51 -20.02 2.84 28.32
CA SER A 51 -20.50 4.23 28.22
C SER A 51 -20.73 4.81 29.62
N HIS A 52 -21.09 6.09 29.70
CA HIS A 52 -21.29 6.82 30.96
C HIS A 52 -20.12 6.77 31.97
N LEU A 53 -18.88 6.62 31.49
CA LEU A 53 -17.68 6.47 32.34
C LEU A 53 -17.44 7.68 33.25
N ASN A 54 -17.92 8.88 32.87
CA ASN A 54 -17.83 10.06 33.73
C ASN A 54 -18.69 9.94 34.99
N ILE A 55 -19.90 9.36 34.86
CA ILE A 55 -20.78 9.15 36.02
C ILE A 55 -20.17 8.08 36.92
N LEU A 56 -19.66 7.00 36.33
CA LEU A 56 -18.99 5.94 37.06
C LEU A 56 -17.78 6.48 37.85
N ALA A 57 -16.91 7.27 37.22
CA ALA A 57 -15.78 7.89 37.90
C ALA A 57 -16.21 8.75 39.10
N GLN A 58 -17.28 9.55 38.95
CA GLN A 58 -17.86 10.33 40.05
C GLN A 58 -18.44 9.45 41.17
N GLN A 59 -18.96 8.26 40.85
CA GLN A 59 -19.44 7.31 41.87
C GLN A 59 -18.30 6.62 42.61
N MET A 60 -17.20 6.31 41.93
CA MET A 60 -16.00 5.67 42.50
C MET A 60 -15.18 6.60 43.38
N GLY A 61 -15.28 7.91 43.19
CA GLY A 61 -14.64 8.93 44.03
C GLY A 61 -13.50 9.69 43.35
N PRO A 62 -12.87 10.66 44.06
CA PRO A 62 -11.99 11.67 43.45
C PRO A 62 -10.67 11.13 42.89
N HIS A 63 -10.28 9.91 43.24
CA HIS A 63 -9.06 9.26 42.74
C HIS A 63 -9.21 8.70 41.31
N PHE A 64 -10.45 8.55 40.83
CA PHE A 64 -10.73 8.03 39.50
C PHE A 64 -11.21 9.14 38.58
N SER A 65 -10.65 9.18 37.37
CA SER A 65 -11.14 10.04 36.28
C SER A 65 -11.66 9.20 35.12
N MET A 66 -12.50 9.79 34.28
CA MET A 66 -12.99 9.14 33.06
C MET A 66 -11.81 8.68 32.18
N GLU A 67 -10.79 9.52 32.02
CA GLU A 67 -9.60 9.24 31.23
C GLU A 67 -8.76 8.10 31.83
N ASN A 68 -8.65 8.05 33.17
CA ASN A 68 -7.97 6.96 33.87
C ASN A 68 -8.71 5.64 33.64
N LEU A 69 -10.03 5.60 33.88
CA LEU A 69 -10.84 4.39 33.65
C LEU A 69 -10.76 3.94 32.20
N LEU A 70 -10.89 4.87 31.26
CA LEU A 70 -10.81 4.58 29.84
C LEU A 70 -9.42 4.04 29.45
N GLY A 71 -8.33 4.66 29.89
CA GLY A 71 -6.97 4.24 29.53
C GLY A 71 -6.50 2.95 30.20
N ASN A 72 -6.86 2.75 31.47
CA ASN A 72 -6.28 1.71 32.34
C ASN A 72 -7.24 0.56 32.64
N HIS A 73 -8.54 0.73 32.46
CA HIS A 73 -9.56 -0.28 32.78
C HIS A 73 -10.49 -0.59 31.61
N THR A 74 -10.07 -0.27 30.38
CA THR A 74 -10.73 -0.71 29.14
C THR A 74 -9.70 -1.12 28.09
N ILE A 75 -10.16 -1.66 26.96
CA ILE A 75 -9.28 -1.95 25.81
C ILE A 75 -8.96 -0.71 24.95
N TYR A 76 -9.46 0.49 25.31
CA TYR A 76 -9.32 1.71 24.50
C TYR A 76 -7.89 2.02 24.10
N SER A 77 -6.91 1.87 25.00
CA SER A 77 -5.49 2.16 24.74
C SER A 77 -4.92 1.38 23.55
N PHE A 78 -5.42 0.17 23.30
CA PHE A 78 -5.06 -0.65 22.13
C PHE A 78 -5.47 0.01 20.81
N TYR A 79 -6.62 0.68 20.79
CA TYR A 79 -7.16 1.36 19.61
C TYR A 79 -6.66 2.79 19.48
N ALA A 80 -6.62 3.52 20.59
CA ALA A 80 -6.38 4.95 20.66
C ALA A 80 -5.13 5.39 19.90
N LEU A 81 -4.04 4.62 20.00
CA LEU A 81 -2.74 4.95 19.40
C LEU A 81 -2.81 5.17 17.89
N PHE A 82 -3.72 4.48 17.20
CA PHE A 82 -3.87 4.56 15.74
C PHE A 82 -5.00 5.49 15.27
N LEU A 83 -5.66 6.20 16.19
CA LEU A 83 -6.71 7.18 15.90
C LEU A 83 -6.15 8.60 15.74
N SER A 84 -6.81 9.42 14.92
CA SER A 84 -6.52 10.85 14.85
C SER A 84 -6.97 11.56 16.14
N CYS A 85 -6.37 12.70 16.45
CA CYS A 85 -6.72 13.48 17.64
C CYS A 85 -8.22 13.84 17.67
N GLU A 86 -8.79 14.23 16.52
CA GLU A 86 -10.22 14.53 16.36
C GLU A 86 -11.11 13.35 16.77
N LYS A 87 -10.73 12.12 16.39
CA LYS A 87 -11.52 10.93 16.69
C LYS A 87 -11.39 10.50 18.14
N ARG A 88 -10.20 10.66 18.74
CA ARG A 88 -10.01 10.46 20.18
C ARG A 88 -10.93 11.40 20.97
N GLN A 89 -11.02 12.67 20.57
CA GLN A 89 -11.94 13.64 21.18
C GLN A 89 -13.42 13.25 21.01
N GLN A 90 -13.81 12.72 19.84
CA GLN A 90 -15.17 12.20 19.64
C GLN A 90 -15.45 11.01 20.57
N ILE A 91 -14.52 10.06 20.68
CA ILE A 91 -14.66 8.89 21.56
C ILE A 91 -14.79 9.31 23.02
N LEU A 92 -14.01 10.28 23.50
CA LEU A 92 -14.16 10.83 24.85
C LEU A 92 -15.58 11.35 25.10
N LYS A 93 -16.18 12.06 24.13
CA LYS A 93 -17.58 12.51 24.21
C LYS A 93 -18.58 11.34 24.21
N ASP A 94 -18.27 10.26 23.51
CA ASP A 94 -19.15 9.09 23.42
C ASP A 94 -19.21 8.31 24.71
N VAL A 95 -18.04 8.05 25.31
CA VAL A 95 -17.95 7.32 26.59
C VAL A 95 -18.48 8.14 27.76
N GLN A 96 -18.56 9.46 27.62
CA GLN A 96 -19.24 10.33 28.58
C GLN A 96 -20.78 10.21 28.50
N LYS A 97 -21.32 9.88 27.32
CA LYS A 97 -22.76 9.83 27.02
C LYS A 97 -23.23 8.37 26.85
N ASP A 98 -24.15 8.12 25.93
CA ASP A 98 -24.81 6.85 25.66
C ASP A 98 -24.01 5.87 24.79
N GLY A 99 -22.78 6.24 24.40
CA GLY A 99 -21.90 5.37 23.60
C GLY A 99 -22.38 5.13 22.16
N LYS A 100 -23.40 5.86 21.66
CA LYS A 100 -23.94 5.65 20.31
C LYS A 100 -22.89 5.88 19.23
N GLY A 101 -22.47 4.81 18.56
CA GLY A 101 -21.46 4.85 17.49
C GLY A 101 -20.02 4.74 17.96
N LEU A 102 -19.77 4.49 19.25
CA LEU A 102 -18.45 4.30 19.85
C LEU A 102 -17.63 3.23 19.10
N TYR A 103 -18.16 2.02 18.99
CA TYR A 103 -17.49 0.89 18.34
C TYR A 103 -17.29 1.08 16.83
N ALA A 104 -18.17 1.85 16.18
CA ALA A 104 -17.99 2.23 14.78
C ALA A 104 -16.81 3.22 14.63
N ARG A 105 -16.72 4.23 15.50
CA ARG A 105 -15.63 5.23 15.48
C ARG A 105 -14.28 4.66 15.90
N LEU A 106 -14.27 3.68 16.80
CA LEU A 106 -13.07 2.89 17.14
C LEU A 106 -12.58 2.03 15.97
N GLY A 107 -13.45 1.76 14.99
CA GLY A 107 -13.14 0.89 13.86
C GLY A 107 -13.26 -0.60 14.17
N MET A 108 -13.88 -0.98 15.29
CA MET A 108 -14.09 -2.39 15.68
C MET A 108 -15.12 -3.09 14.78
N LEU A 109 -16.05 -2.31 14.22
CA LEU A 109 -17.01 -2.83 13.25
C LEU A 109 -16.42 -2.95 11.83
N ALA A 110 -15.38 -2.18 11.53
CA ALA A 110 -14.83 -2.04 10.20
C ALA A 110 -13.63 -2.98 9.99
N GLY A 111 -13.79 -3.98 9.12
CA GLY A 111 -12.69 -4.79 8.62
C GLY A 111 -12.49 -6.13 9.30
N SER A 112 -13.50 -6.67 9.98
CA SER A 112 -13.63 -8.06 10.47
C SER A 112 -12.30 -8.64 10.94
N ILE A 113 -11.94 -8.45 12.21
CA ILE A 113 -10.81 -9.16 12.81
C ILE A 113 -11.31 -9.98 13.97
N CYS A 114 -11.31 -11.30 13.79
CA CYS A 114 -11.39 -12.35 14.81
C CYS A 114 -12.17 -11.91 16.04
N ARG A 115 -13.46 -11.59 15.83
CA ARG A 115 -14.31 -11.14 16.93
C ARG A 115 -14.40 -12.26 17.95
N LYS A 116 -14.08 -11.95 19.21
CA LYS A 116 -14.27 -12.88 20.31
C LYS A 116 -15.77 -13.07 20.55
N ASP A 117 -16.17 -14.32 20.64
CA ASP A 117 -17.54 -14.79 20.79
C ASP A 117 -17.86 -15.17 22.26
N GLY A 118 -17.12 -14.59 23.20
CA GLY A 118 -17.22 -14.82 24.64
C GLY A 118 -16.08 -14.15 25.39
N LEU A 119 -15.99 -14.43 26.68
CA LEU A 119 -14.91 -13.97 27.55
C LEU A 119 -13.78 -15.00 27.57
N TYR A 120 -12.54 -14.54 27.60
CA TYR A 120 -11.36 -15.39 27.53
C TYR A 120 -10.45 -15.20 28.74
N TYR A 121 -9.75 -16.25 29.14
CA TYR A 121 -8.83 -16.21 30.28
C TYR A 121 -7.62 -17.11 30.05
N CYS A 122 -6.54 -16.81 30.75
CA CYS A 122 -5.40 -17.70 30.88
C CYS A 122 -5.56 -18.53 32.17
N PRO A 123 -5.38 -19.86 32.14
CA PRO A 123 -5.50 -20.68 33.35
C PRO A 123 -4.46 -20.28 34.42
N GLN A 124 -3.23 -19.97 34.04
CA GLN A 124 -2.19 -19.54 34.99
C GLN A 124 -2.47 -18.14 35.56
N CYS A 125 -2.97 -17.19 34.76
CA CYS A 125 -3.41 -15.90 35.32
C CYS A 125 -4.52 -16.12 36.34
N ALA A 126 -5.53 -16.94 36.03
CA ALA A 126 -6.63 -17.20 36.95
C ALA A 126 -6.16 -17.85 38.27
N VAL A 127 -5.19 -18.76 38.22
CA VAL A 127 -4.56 -19.31 39.45
C VAL A 127 -3.85 -18.21 40.25
N ASN A 128 -3.00 -17.42 39.61
CA ASN A 128 -2.28 -16.33 40.27
C ASN A 128 -3.26 -15.30 40.88
N ASP A 129 -4.36 -14.99 40.18
CA ASP A 129 -5.39 -14.06 40.64
C ASP A 129 -6.10 -14.61 41.89
N ILE A 130 -6.42 -15.91 41.92
CA ILE A 130 -7.02 -16.57 43.09
C ILE A 130 -6.05 -16.55 44.26
N ASP A 131 -4.79 -16.87 44.04
CA ASP A 131 -3.77 -16.91 45.10
C ASP A 131 -3.49 -15.52 45.68
N GLN A 132 -3.50 -14.48 44.83
CA GLN A 132 -3.18 -13.12 45.24
C GLN A 132 -4.38 -12.33 45.77
N TYR A 133 -5.56 -12.49 45.17
CA TYR A 133 -6.74 -11.65 45.43
C TYR A 133 -7.95 -12.44 45.94
N GLY A 134 -7.88 -13.76 45.99
CA GLY A 134 -8.99 -14.63 46.39
C GLY A 134 -10.03 -14.89 45.31
N GLU A 135 -9.93 -14.24 44.15
CA GLU A 135 -10.84 -14.44 43.02
C GLU A 135 -10.18 -14.13 41.66
N PRO A 136 -10.59 -14.82 40.58
CA PRO A 136 -10.13 -14.48 39.23
C PRO A 136 -10.91 -13.29 38.66
N TYR A 137 -10.27 -12.51 37.79
CA TYR A 137 -10.89 -11.36 37.14
C TYR A 137 -10.67 -11.34 35.63
N ILE A 138 -11.42 -10.47 34.92
CA ILE A 138 -11.33 -10.38 33.47
C ILE A 138 -10.20 -9.40 33.09
N HIS A 139 -9.06 -9.98 32.71
CA HIS A 139 -7.91 -9.23 32.19
C HIS A 139 -8.21 -8.62 30.81
N ARG A 140 -7.77 -7.37 30.60
CA ARG A 140 -7.94 -6.60 29.35
C ARG A 140 -7.27 -7.27 28.16
N GLU A 141 -6.02 -7.70 28.32
CA GLU A 141 -5.20 -8.28 27.27
C GLU A 141 -5.78 -9.57 26.69
N HIS A 142 -6.52 -10.34 27.50
CA HIS A 142 -7.15 -11.57 27.06
C HIS A 142 -8.39 -11.33 26.18
N GLN A 143 -8.95 -10.10 26.19
CA GLN A 143 -10.13 -9.74 25.42
C GLN A 143 -9.81 -9.07 24.06
N LEU A 144 -8.54 -8.85 23.73
CA LEU A 144 -8.17 -8.18 22.48
C LEU A 144 -8.47 -9.03 21.23
N GLN A 145 -9.04 -8.41 20.21
CA GLN A 145 -9.34 -9.07 18.92
C GLN A 145 -8.05 -9.52 18.22
N GLY A 146 -8.02 -10.78 17.80
CA GLY A 146 -6.85 -11.42 17.19
C GLY A 146 -5.80 -11.95 18.17
N ILE A 147 -6.01 -11.81 19.49
CA ILE A 147 -5.10 -12.34 20.51
C ILE A 147 -5.67 -13.62 21.13
N ASP A 148 -4.98 -14.73 20.88
CA ASP A 148 -5.39 -16.08 21.31
C ASP A 148 -4.48 -16.66 22.38
N VAL A 149 -3.37 -15.99 22.69
CA VAL A 149 -2.33 -16.46 23.61
C VAL A 149 -2.11 -15.41 24.70
N CYS A 150 -1.89 -15.86 25.93
CA CYS A 150 -1.54 -15.01 27.05
C CYS A 150 -0.13 -14.42 26.84
N PRO A 151 0.05 -13.08 26.92
CA PRO A 151 1.36 -12.46 26.77
C PRO A 151 2.34 -12.82 27.90
N HIS A 152 1.83 -13.17 29.08
CA HIS A 152 2.61 -13.46 30.29
C HIS A 152 3.08 -14.91 30.34
N HIS A 153 2.12 -15.84 30.23
CA HIS A 153 2.36 -17.26 30.43
C HIS A 153 2.49 -18.04 29.11
N GLN A 154 2.27 -17.38 27.97
CA GLN A 154 2.35 -18.00 26.64
C GLN A 154 1.38 -19.18 26.46
N LEU A 155 0.34 -19.27 27.31
CA LEU A 155 -0.69 -20.29 27.20
C LEU A 155 -1.81 -19.83 26.29
N LEU A 156 -2.39 -20.76 25.52
CA LEU A 156 -3.62 -20.50 24.78
C LEU A 156 -4.74 -20.06 25.74
N LEU A 157 -5.43 -18.99 25.33
CA LEU A 157 -6.56 -18.46 26.08
C LEU A 157 -7.75 -19.42 25.97
N LYS A 158 -8.33 -19.75 27.12
CA LYS A 158 -9.54 -20.57 27.20
C LYS A 158 -10.76 -19.67 27.21
N LYS A 159 -11.82 -20.12 26.55
CA LYS A 159 -13.13 -19.46 26.59
C LYS A 159 -13.83 -19.79 27.92
N TYR A 160 -14.37 -18.79 28.58
CA TYR A 160 -15.21 -18.96 29.75
C TYR A 160 -16.57 -19.55 29.33
N PRO A 161 -17.12 -20.55 30.05
CA PRO A 161 -18.28 -21.30 29.58
C PRO A 161 -19.57 -20.47 29.52
N ILE A 162 -19.64 -19.35 30.26
CA ILE A 162 -20.79 -18.45 30.22
C ILE A 162 -20.63 -17.45 29.08
N ASN A 163 -21.56 -17.48 28.13
CA ASN A 163 -21.58 -16.55 27.01
C ASN A 163 -22.44 -15.31 27.32
N PRO A 164 -21.89 -14.08 27.23
CA PRO A 164 -22.65 -12.84 27.33
C PRO A 164 -23.86 -12.77 26.39
N SER A 165 -23.79 -13.38 25.20
CA SER A 165 -24.85 -13.27 24.17
C SER A 165 -26.14 -14.05 24.50
N VAL A 166 -26.07 -15.01 25.43
CA VAL A 166 -27.20 -15.86 25.83
C VAL A 166 -27.84 -15.36 27.13
N GLN A 167 -27.20 -14.39 27.80
CA GLN A 167 -27.72 -13.78 29.02
C GLN A 167 -28.55 -12.53 28.71
N SER A 168 -29.24 -12.05 29.76
CA SER A 168 -29.86 -10.73 29.74
C SER A 168 -28.83 -9.67 29.32
N ARG A 169 -29.23 -8.73 28.48
CA ARG A 169 -28.34 -7.65 27.97
C ARG A 169 -27.79 -6.74 29.08
N ILE A 170 -28.36 -6.80 30.28
CA ILE A 170 -27.92 -6.05 31.46
C ILE A 170 -27.14 -6.89 32.46
N ALA A 171 -26.93 -8.18 32.19
CA ALA A 171 -26.25 -9.08 33.12
C ALA A 171 -24.75 -8.78 33.19
N PHE A 172 -24.22 -8.86 34.41
CA PHE A 172 -22.79 -8.82 34.68
C PHE A 172 -22.23 -10.23 34.87
N ILE A 173 -21.25 -10.59 34.04
CA ILE A 173 -20.55 -11.87 34.16
C ILE A 173 -19.27 -11.65 34.97
N ARG A 174 -19.22 -12.31 36.12
CA ARG A 174 -18.00 -12.46 36.92
C ARG A 174 -17.37 -13.82 36.64
N PHE A 175 -16.05 -13.90 36.70
CA PHE A 175 -15.36 -15.17 36.65
C PHE A 175 -15.48 -15.92 37.98
N GLU A 176 -15.84 -17.19 37.89
CA GLU A 176 -15.94 -18.10 39.03
C GLU A 176 -14.96 -19.26 38.82
N ALA A 177 -14.02 -19.44 39.75
CA ALA A 177 -12.99 -20.48 39.66
C ALA A 177 -13.58 -21.89 39.42
N LYS A 178 -14.70 -22.22 40.08
CA LYS A 178 -15.42 -23.50 39.92
C LYS A 178 -15.94 -23.77 38.50
N ARG A 179 -16.05 -22.74 37.66
CA ARG A 179 -16.49 -22.86 36.26
C ARG A 179 -15.32 -22.78 35.27
N MET A 180 -14.11 -22.58 35.76
CA MET A 180 -12.91 -22.43 34.94
C MET A 180 -12.16 -23.76 34.84
N ASN A 181 -11.60 -24.02 33.67
CA ASN A 181 -10.64 -25.10 33.48
C ASN A 181 -9.23 -24.54 33.71
N LEU A 182 -8.69 -24.78 34.90
CA LEU A 182 -7.37 -24.31 35.32
C LEU A 182 -6.20 -25.21 34.90
N SER A 183 -6.44 -26.25 34.08
CA SER A 183 -5.36 -27.12 33.61
C SER A 183 -4.41 -26.39 32.65
N PHE A 184 -3.12 -26.75 32.69
CA PHE A 184 -2.10 -26.17 31.80
C PHE A 184 -1.86 -26.97 30.52
N LEU A 185 -2.55 -28.11 30.35
CA LEU A 185 -2.35 -29.01 29.22
C LEU A 185 -2.74 -28.33 27.91
N GLN A 186 -1.76 -28.18 27.01
CA GLN A 186 -2.00 -27.79 25.62
C GLN A 186 -2.12 -29.06 24.78
N SER A 187 -3.22 -29.20 24.03
CA SER A 187 -3.51 -30.42 23.27
C SER A 187 -2.65 -30.59 22.02
N THR A 188 -1.95 -29.55 21.56
CA THR A 188 -0.86 -29.55 20.57
C THR A 188 -0.36 -28.11 20.43
N GLU A 189 0.91 -27.89 20.12
CA GLU A 189 1.37 -26.55 19.74
C GLU A 189 0.68 -26.13 18.42
N PRO A 190 -0.03 -24.99 18.38
CA PRO A 190 -0.61 -24.49 17.15
C PRO A 190 0.46 -24.27 16.07
N TYR A 191 0.09 -24.50 14.82
CA TYR A 191 0.92 -24.29 13.63
C TYR A 191 1.53 -22.87 13.48
N PHE A 192 1.14 -21.91 14.33
CA PHE A 192 1.60 -20.52 14.33
C PHE A 192 2.05 -20.00 15.70
N TYR A 193 2.31 -20.89 16.65
CA TYR A 193 2.45 -20.55 18.08
C TYR A 193 3.43 -19.41 18.37
N ASP A 194 4.67 -19.48 17.86
CA ASP A 194 5.70 -18.45 18.09
C ASP A 194 5.24 -17.04 17.65
N LEU A 195 4.61 -16.95 16.49
CA LEU A 195 4.10 -15.70 15.96
C LEU A 195 2.92 -15.18 16.80
N GLN A 196 2.05 -16.08 17.27
CA GLN A 196 0.95 -15.71 18.16
C GLN A 196 1.46 -15.18 19.50
N VAL A 197 2.48 -15.82 20.08
CA VAL A 197 3.15 -15.36 21.31
C VAL A 197 3.77 -13.97 21.11
N MET A 198 4.47 -13.76 19.99
CA MET A 198 5.07 -12.46 19.69
C MET A 198 4.02 -11.36 19.55
N LEU A 199 2.93 -11.60 18.80
CA LEU A 199 1.85 -10.62 18.65
C LEU A 199 1.12 -10.35 19.97
N ALA A 200 0.94 -11.37 20.82
CA ALA A 200 0.38 -11.21 22.16
C ALA A 200 1.25 -10.28 23.02
N LYS A 201 2.57 -10.53 23.07
CA LYS A 201 3.52 -9.68 23.81
C LYS A 201 3.52 -8.23 23.28
N MET A 202 3.53 -8.06 21.95
CA MET A 202 3.41 -6.72 21.34
C MET A 202 2.09 -6.03 21.71
N SER A 203 0.96 -6.75 21.70
CA SER A 203 -0.35 -6.21 22.07
C SER A 203 -0.40 -5.75 23.53
N TYR A 204 0.25 -6.49 24.43
CA TYR A 204 0.33 -6.15 25.85
C TYR A 204 1.18 -4.90 26.07
N LYS A 205 2.36 -4.83 25.45
CA LYS A 205 3.19 -3.61 25.47
C LYS A 205 2.42 -2.40 24.94
N LEU A 206 1.65 -2.59 23.87
CA LEU A 206 0.86 -1.53 23.26
C LEU A 206 -0.19 -0.95 24.23
N LEU A 207 -0.80 -1.77 25.09
CA LEU A 207 -1.74 -1.31 26.12
C LEU A 207 -1.09 -0.41 27.18
N GLN A 208 0.23 -0.50 27.37
CA GLN A 208 0.97 0.29 28.36
C GLN A 208 1.50 1.63 27.81
N VAL A 209 1.42 1.85 26.49
CA VAL A 209 1.96 3.06 25.86
C VAL A 209 1.09 4.27 26.19
N ASN A 210 1.74 5.37 26.59
CA ASN A 210 1.05 6.63 26.84
C ASN A 210 0.48 7.24 25.55
N ILE A 211 -0.86 7.25 25.46
CA ILE A 211 -1.60 7.73 24.29
C ILE A 211 -1.37 9.21 23.96
N ASN A 212 -0.98 10.03 24.93
CA ASN A 212 -0.88 11.49 24.77
C ASN A 212 0.35 11.95 23.99
N GLN A 213 1.38 11.10 23.88
CA GLN A 213 2.64 11.47 23.21
C GLN A 213 2.65 11.15 21.70
N ILE A 214 1.67 10.36 21.24
CA ILE A 214 1.66 9.74 19.91
C ILE A 214 0.41 10.16 19.15
N SER A 215 0.58 10.51 17.88
CA SER A 215 -0.52 10.75 16.94
C SER A 215 -0.43 9.82 15.74
N ARG A 216 -1.55 9.59 15.09
CA ARG A 216 -1.64 8.79 13.87
C ARG A 216 -0.71 9.31 12.76
N GLU A 217 -0.57 10.62 12.64
CA GLU A 217 0.29 11.28 11.64
C GLU A 217 1.77 10.96 11.91
N LYS A 218 2.18 10.96 13.18
CA LYS A 218 3.54 10.54 13.58
C LYS A 218 3.80 9.08 13.22
N ILE A 219 2.83 8.19 13.47
CA ILE A 219 2.93 6.76 13.10
C ILE A 219 3.06 6.59 11.58
N ALA A 220 2.23 7.29 10.79
CA ALA A 220 2.29 7.23 9.34
C ALA A 220 3.64 7.72 8.78
N LYS A 221 4.23 8.77 9.38
CA LYS A 221 5.59 9.23 9.06
C LYS A 221 6.63 8.15 9.39
N LYS A 222 6.57 7.50 10.56
CA LYS A 222 7.48 6.41 10.93
C LYS A 222 7.39 5.22 9.98
N TYR A 223 6.18 4.79 9.61
CA TYR A 223 6.02 3.75 8.59
C TYR A 223 6.65 4.12 7.25
N ARG A 224 6.45 5.36 6.80
CA ARG A 224 7.08 5.84 5.55
C ARG A 224 8.61 5.78 5.61
N LEU A 225 9.21 6.19 6.73
CA LEU A 225 10.65 6.11 6.95
C LEU A 225 11.15 4.66 6.86
N LEU A 226 10.53 3.74 7.60
CA LEU A 226 10.90 2.32 7.62
C LEU A 226 10.72 1.63 6.26
N LEU A 227 9.71 2.05 5.48
CA LEU A 227 9.52 1.59 4.11
C LEU A 227 10.59 2.17 3.17
N ARG A 228 11.04 3.41 3.39
CA ARG A 228 12.11 4.04 2.60
C ARG A 228 13.44 3.33 2.82
N GLU A 229 13.77 3.00 4.06
CA GLU A 229 14.97 2.22 4.43
C GLU A 229 15.00 0.85 3.73
N ARG A 230 13.83 0.24 3.53
CA ARG A 230 13.67 -1.03 2.78
C ARG A 230 13.55 -0.86 1.27
N GLY A 231 13.72 0.35 0.73
CA GLY A 231 13.62 0.61 -0.71
C GLY A 231 12.20 0.49 -1.30
N LEU A 232 11.17 0.46 -0.44
CA LEU A 232 9.76 0.31 -0.80
C LEU A 232 9.07 1.65 -1.12
N ILE A 233 9.80 2.76 -1.06
CA ILE A 233 9.34 4.09 -1.47
C ILE A 233 10.00 4.49 -2.79
N THR A 234 9.23 5.02 -3.74
CA THR A 234 9.74 5.60 -4.97
C THR A 234 10.38 6.96 -4.70
N THR A 235 11.15 7.45 -5.67
CA THR A 235 11.75 8.79 -5.61
C THR A 235 10.71 9.92 -5.55
N SER A 236 9.50 9.65 -6.07
CA SER A 236 8.33 10.52 -5.97
C SER A 236 7.53 10.34 -4.67
N ASN A 237 8.10 9.71 -3.64
CA ASN A 237 7.47 9.45 -2.34
C ASN A 237 6.20 8.56 -2.39
N HIS A 238 6.06 7.70 -3.40
CA HIS A 238 4.97 6.74 -3.50
C HIS A 238 5.41 5.35 -3.01
N VAL A 239 4.51 4.63 -2.36
CA VAL A 239 4.77 3.26 -1.91
C VAL A 239 4.72 2.30 -3.11
N ARG A 240 5.76 1.46 -3.26
CA ARG A 240 5.86 0.37 -4.23
C ARG A 240 4.96 -0.80 -3.79
N GLN A 241 3.66 -0.68 -4.02
CA GLN A 241 2.68 -1.61 -3.44
C GLN A 241 2.88 -3.07 -3.84
N ASN A 242 3.23 -3.36 -5.09
CA ASN A 242 3.45 -4.74 -5.51
C ASN A 242 4.65 -5.35 -4.79
N ASP A 243 5.76 -4.61 -4.69
CA ASP A 243 6.96 -5.06 -3.97
C ASP A 243 6.65 -5.24 -2.47
N LEU A 244 5.93 -4.28 -1.87
CA LEU A 244 5.51 -4.35 -0.47
C LEU A 244 4.61 -5.58 -0.22
N TYR A 245 3.63 -5.83 -1.07
CA TYR A 245 2.72 -6.97 -0.94
C TYR A 245 3.47 -8.30 -0.97
N GLN A 246 4.36 -8.49 -1.95
CA GLN A 246 5.12 -9.73 -2.10
C GLN A 246 6.05 -9.96 -0.89
N MET A 247 6.76 -8.91 -0.45
CA MET A 247 7.59 -9.00 0.74
C MET A 247 6.77 -9.25 2.00
N PHE A 248 5.61 -8.60 2.13
CA PHE A 248 4.74 -8.74 3.28
C PHE A 248 4.22 -10.17 3.40
N ILE A 249 3.62 -10.74 2.36
CA ILE A 249 3.10 -12.11 2.40
C ILE A 249 4.22 -13.12 2.66
N SER A 250 5.39 -12.95 2.05
CA SER A 250 6.52 -13.86 2.26
C SER A 250 7.02 -13.93 3.71
N LYS A 251 6.67 -12.95 4.55
CA LYS A 251 7.05 -12.89 5.98
C LYS A 251 6.14 -13.75 6.87
N PHE A 252 4.95 -14.11 6.41
CA PHE A 252 3.96 -14.86 7.20
C PHE A 252 3.85 -16.31 6.72
N PRO A 253 3.68 -17.28 7.65
CA PRO A 253 3.33 -18.64 7.28
C PRO A 253 2.03 -18.71 6.48
N ILE A 254 1.95 -19.67 5.56
CA ILE A 254 0.75 -19.92 4.74
C ILE A 254 -0.44 -20.20 5.67
N GLY A 255 -1.58 -19.54 5.42
CA GLY A 255 -2.81 -19.70 6.20
C GLY A 255 -2.90 -18.77 7.43
N PHE A 256 -1.82 -18.12 7.83
CA PHE A 256 -1.82 -17.25 9.02
C PHE A 256 -2.72 -16.02 8.82
N LEU A 257 -2.57 -15.33 7.69
CA LEU A 257 -3.34 -14.11 7.42
C LEU A 257 -4.82 -14.43 7.21
N GLU A 258 -5.15 -15.58 6.63
CA GLU A 258 -6.50 -16.09 6.46
C GLU A 258 -7.17 -16.36 7.81
N LYS A 259 -6.47 -17.06 8.72
CA LYS A 259 -6.94 -17.32 10.09
C LYS A 259 -7.32 -16.02 10.82
N TYR A 260 -6.53 -14.97 10.62
CA TYR A 260 -6.71 -13.68 11.27
C TYR A 260 -7.51 -12.64 10.46
N GLU A 261 -8.31 -13.09 9.48
CA GLU A 261 -9.16 -12.24 8.62
C GLU A 261 -8.39 -11.04 8.03
N SER A 262 -7.11 -11.26 7.73
CA SER A 262 -6.15 -10.26 7.29
C SER A 262 -5.48 -10.62 5.96
N ALA A 263 -6.04 -11.61 5.25
CA ALA A 263 -5.68 -11.92 3.87
C ALA A 263 -5.79 -10.68 2.97
N LEU A 264 -4.94 -10.64 1.94
CA LEU A 264 -4.74 -9.47 1.11
C LEU A 264 -5.17 -9.74 -0.34
N ASP A 265 -6.13 -8.96 -0.80
CA ASP A 265 -6.57 -8.92 -2.19
C ASP A 265 -5.93 -7.72 -2.90
N MET A 266 -5.16 -7.99 -3.97
CA MET A 266 -4.47 -6.97 -4.76
C MET A 266 -5.36 -6.24 -5.75
N ASP A 267 -6.50 -6.80 -6.11
CA ASP A 267 -7.46 -6.13 -6.99
C ASP A 267 -8.35 -5.16 -6.20
N ASN A 268 -8.42 -5.34 -4.88
CA ASN A 268 -9.09 -4.43 -3.97
C ASN A 268 -8.22 -3.20 -3.61
N GLU A 269 -8.56 -2.03 -4.17
CA GLU A 269 -7.93 -0.74 -3.84
C GLU A 269 -8.03 -0.34 -2.36
N TYR A 270 -8.98 -0.93 -1.63
CA TYR A 270 -9.23 -0.66 -0.22
C TYR A 270 -8.72 -1.75 0.72
N ASN A 271 -7.87 -2.67 0.25
CA ASN A 271 -7.23 -3.62 1.16
C ASN A 271 -6.42 -2.87 2.24
N TRP A 272 -6.35 -3.47 3.43
CA TRP A 272 -5.86 -2.79 4.61
C TRP A 272 -4.37 -2.41 4.54
N LEU A 273 -3.55 -3.16 3.79
CA LEU A 273 -2.11 -2.87 3.59
C LEU A 273 -1.90 -1.63 2.70
N ARG A 274 -2.80 -1.39 1.73
CA ARG A 274 -2.82 -0.11 1.00
C ARG A 274 -3.29 1.03 1.89
N VAL A 275 -4.32 0.78 2.71
CA VAL A 275 -4.88 1.81 3.59
C VAL A 275 -3.85 2.29 4.61
N ILE A 276 -3.15 1.37 5.31
CA ILE A 276 -2.15 1.71 6.34
C ILE A 276 -0.99 2.54 5.78
N THR A 277 -0.69 2.41 4.49
CA THR A 277 0.45 3.09 3.83
C THR A 277 0.09 4.33 3.00
N ARG A 278 -1.15 4.44 2.49
CA ARG A 278 -1.57 5.52 1.58
C ARG A 278 -2.70 6.39 2.10
N ASN A 279 -3.64 5.83 2.84
CA ASN A 279 -4.88 6.52 3.21
C ASN A 279 -4.92 6.81 4.71
N THR A 280 -4.45 7.99 5.07
CA THR A 280 -4.43 8.47 6.46
C THR A 280 -5.81 8.81 7.01
N LYS A 281 -6.90 8.68 6.23
CA LYS A 281 -8.27 8.97 6.69
C LYS A 281 -8.99 7.70 7.17
N ARG A 282 -8.86 6.58 6.45
CA ARG A 282 -9.54 5.29 6.79
C ARG A 282 -8.83 4.53 7.90
N HIS A 283 -9.58 3.93 8.82
CA HIS A 283 -9.00 3.17 9.92
C HIS A 283 -8.47 1.81 9.49
N VAL A 284 -7.43 1.38 10.19
CA VAL A 284 -6.92 0.02 10.15
C VAL A 284 -6.90 -0.48 11.58
N HIS A 285 -7.39 -1.70 11.78
CA HIS A 285 -7.49 -2.30 13.10
C HIS A 285 -6.08 -2.44 13.73
N PRO A 286 -5.91 -2.21 15.06
CA PRO A 286 -4.62 -2.28 15.73
C PRO A 286 -3.88 -3.61 15.52
N PHE A 287 -4.59 -4.73 15.48
CA PHE A 287 -3.99 -6.03 15.17
C PHE A 287 -3.22 -6.04 13.84
N ARG A 288 -3.76 -5.41 12.78
CA ARG A 288 -3.06 -5.27 11.49
C ARG A 288 -1.86 -4.32 11.57
N HIS A 289 -1.88 -3.35 12.49
CA HIS A 289 -0.68 -2.57 12.81
C HIS A 289 0.40 -3.44 13.46
N LEU A 290 0.02 -4.39 14.34
CA LEU A 290 0.98 -5.35 14.90
C LEU A 290 1.59 -6.25 13.81
N LEU A 291 0.77 -6.76 12.87
CA LEU A 291 1.27 -7.50 11.71
C LEU A 291 2.26 -6.66 10.90
N PHE A 292 1.94 -5.39 10.67
CA PHE A 292 2.81 -4.48 9.94
C PHE A 292 4.11 -4.17 10.69
N LEU A 293 4.06 -4.01 12.00
CA LEU A 293 5.25 -3.81 12.84
C LEU A 293 6.13 -5.06 12.89
N TYR A 294 5.53 -6.25 12.98
CA TYR A 294 6.23 -7.51 12.86
C TYR A 294 6.94 -7.65 11.50
N PHE A 295 6.26 -7.29 10.40
CA PHE A 295 6.88 -7.23 9.07
C PHE A 295 8.06 -6.25 9.01
N LEU A 296 7.94 -5.10 9.67
CA LEU A 296 8.99 -4.10 9.76
C LEU A 296 10.07 -4.43 10.80
N GLU A 297 9.96 -5.56 11.49
CA GLU A 297 10.90 -6.03 12.52
C GLU A 297 11.16 -4.96 13.59
N LYS A 298 10.08 -4.33 14.07
CA LYS A 298 10.13 -3.29 15.10
C LYS A 298 9.41 -3.69 16.37
N ASP A 299 10.09 -3.52 17.50
CA ASP A 299 9.49 -3.61 18.83
C ASP A 299 8.62 -2.38 19.12
N ILE A 300 7.59 -2.55 19.96
CA ILE A 300 6.65 -1.48 20.32
C ILE A 300 7.37 -0.31 21.01
N GLU A 301 8.25 -0.60 21.96
CA GLU A 301 8.95 0.43 22.74
C GLU A 301 9.91 1.22 21.85
N GLU A 302 10.67 0.53 20.99
CA GLU A 302 11.55 1.18 20.01
C GLU A 302 10.73 2.00 19.00
N PHE A 303 9.62 1.45 18.52
CA PHE A 303 8.76 2.14 17.55
C PHE A 303 8.14 3.41 18.13
N PHE A 304 7.96 3.54 19.44
CA PHE A 304 7.40 4.73 20.06
C PHE A 304 8.43 5.66 20.72
N LYS A 305 9.66 5.20 20.99
CA LYS A 305 10.81 6.06 21.32
C LYS A 305 11.24 6.86 20.08
N ASP A 306 11.30 8.18 20.19
CA ASP A 306 11.81 9.16 19.22
C ASP A 306 11.22 9.16 17.80
N VAL A 307 10.50 10.23 17.45
CA VAL A 307 10.05 10.48 16.06
C VAL A 307 11.19 11.16 15.31
N LYS A 308 12.04 10.37 14.64
CA LYS A 308 12.86 10.93 13.54
C LYS A 308 11.93 11.29 12.40
N GLU A 309 11.96 12.54 11.96
CA GLU A 309 11.17 12.98 10.82
C GLU A 309 11.73 12.39 9.51
N ASP A 310 10.85 11.97 8.60
CA ASP A 310 11.24 11.56 7.25
C ASP A 310 11.62 12.81 6.46
N HIS A 311 12.91 13.14 6.47
CA HIS A 311 13.47 14.26 5.70
C HIS A 311 13.76 13.88 4.24
N GLY A 312 13.26 12.73 3.76
CA GLY A 312 13.48 12.27 2.41
C GLY A 312 14.88 11.67 2.18
N PRO A 313 15.22 11.32 0.93
CA PRO A 313 16.42 10.52 0.63
C PRO A 313 17.75 11.26 0.80
N PHE A 314 17.73 12.58 0.93
CA PHE A 314 18.93 13.42 1.07
C PHE A 314 18.95 14.20 2.39
N GLY A 315 18.08 13.85 3.35
CA GLY A 315 17.97 14.57 4.62
C GLY A 315 17.31 15.95 4.48
N SER A 316 17.31 16.70 5.58
CA SER A 316 16.84 18.09 5.58
C SER A 316 17.93 19.00 5.07
N GLY A 317 17.53 19.97 4.23
CA GLY A 317 18.39 21.09 3.91
C GLY A 317 18.67 21.96 5.15
N PRO A 318 19.59 22.93 5.02
CA PRO A 318 20.30 23.26 3.78
C PRO A 318 21.45 22.29 3.44
N TRP A 319 21.80 22.13 2.16
CA TRP A 319 22.88 21.26 1.66
C TRP A 319 24.14 22.04 1.28
N PRO A 320 25.34 21.41 1.28
CA PRO A 320 26.57 22.14 1.03
C PRO A 320 26.75 22.55 -0.43
N CYS A 321 27.31 23.73 -0.66
CA CYS A 321 27.87 24.08 -1.96
C CYS A 321 29.19 23.35 -2.17
N LEU A 322 29.33 22.62 -3.28
CA LEU A 322 30.57 21.90 -3.60
C LEU A 322 31.39 22.57 -4.71
N ASN A 323 31.15 23.86 -4.95
CA ASN A 323 31.95 24.68 -5.86
C ASN A 323 33.23 25.15 -5.17
N LYS A 324 34.40 24.60 -5.52
CA LYS A 324 35.69 25.02 -4.96
C LYS A 324 36.07 26.48 -5.27
N ALA A 325 35.47 27.06 -6.31
CA ALA A 325 35.72 28.46 -6.68
C ALA A 325 34.93 29.47 -5.84
N ALA A 326 33.91 29.00 -5.10
CA ALA A 326 33.07 29.87 -4.29
C ALA A 326 33.67 30.05 -2.89
N ALA A 327 33.51 31.25 -2.31
CA ALA A 327 33.94 31.54 -0.94
C ALA A 327 33.24 30.63 0.10
N HIS A 328 31.98 30.27 -0.17
CA HIS A 328 31.14 29.41 0.67
C HIS A 328 31.31 27.90 0.35
N TYR A 329 32.51 27.47 -0.08
CA TYR A 329 32.76 26.06 -0.38
C TYR A 329 32.56 25.19 0.88
N LYS A 330 31.73 24.16 0.76
CA LYS A 330 31.24 23.26 1.82
C LYS A 330 30.31 23.88 2.87
N GLU A 331 29.93 25.14 2.73
CA GLU A 331 28.90 25.75 3.57
C GLU A 331 27.50 25.31 3.13
N HIS A 332 26.60 25.08 4.10
CA HIS A 332 25.25 24.57 3.89
C HIS A 332 24.29 25.72 3.55
N ILE A 333 24.21 26.07 2.27
CA ILE A 333 23.41 27.21 1.79
C ILE A 333 22.32 26.84 0.78
N ILE A 334 22.35 25.63 0.23
CA ILE A 334 21.36 25.18 -0.77
C ILE A 334 20.08 24.78 -0.05
N GLN A 335 18.97 25.48 -0.30
CA GLN A 335 17.72 25.29 0.45
C GLN A 335 16.82 24.18 -0.10
N GLU A 336 16.94 23.85 -1.39
CA GLU A 336 16.06 22.90 -2.06
C GLU A 336 16.85 21.87 -2.89
N VAL A 337 16.31 20.64 -2.96
CA VAL A 337 16.83 19.56 -3.80
C VAL A 337 15.74 19.04 -4.74
N SER A 338 16.06 18.97 -6.03
CA SER A 338 15.18 18.31 -7.00
C SER A 338 15.51 16.82 -7.07
N VAL A 339 14.57 15.97 -6.67
CA VAL A 339 14.77 14.50 -6.63
C VAL A 339 14.11 13.84 -7.84
N THR A 340 14.91 13.12 -8.62
CA THR A 340 14.48 12.36 -9.80
C THR A 340 14.85 10.88 -9.68
N ARG A 341 14.28 10.04 -10.54
CA ARG A 341 14.57 8.59 -10.57
C ARG A 341 15.74 8.30 -11.50
N ASP A 342 16.66 7.44 -11.05
CA ASP A 342 17.62 6.81 -11.97
C ASP A 342 16.88 5.77 -12.85
N PHE A 343 16.94 5.91 -14.16
CA PHE A 343 16.32 4.94 -15.07
C PHE A 343 17.07 3.59 -15.07
N LYS A 344 18.36 3.59 -14.67
CA LYS A 344 19.22 2.40 -14.63
C LYS A 344 19.27 1.73 -13.25
N SER A 345 18.91 2.43 -12.18
CA SER A 345 18.94 1.86 -10.82
C SER A 345 17.72 2.22 -9.98
N LYS A 346 17.46 1.50 -8.89
CA LYS A 346 16.31 1.79 -8.00
C LYS A 346 16.53 3.02 -7.10
N PHE A 347 17.68 3.69 -7.21
CA PHE A 347 18.13 4.76 -6.31
C PHE A 347 17.70 6.17 -6.76
N PRO A 348 17.43 7.09 -5.81
CA PRO A 348 17.13 8.50 -6.11
C PRO A 348 18.36 9.29 -6.59
N ILE A 349 18.11 10.28 -7.44
CA ILE A 349 19.09 11.24 -7.94
C ILE A 349 18.67 12.64 -7.46
N GLY A 350 19.49 13.26 -6.62
CA GLY A 350 19.29 14.63 -6.14
C GLY A 350 20.06 15.60 -7.01
N THR A 351 19.40 16.64 -7.53
CA THR A 351 20.03 17.78 -8.19
C THR A 351 20.02 18.96 -7.23
N PHE A 352 21.21 19.49 -6.96
CA PHE A 352 21.46 20.58 -6.02
C PHE A 352 21.90 21.81 -6.82
N SER A 353 21.17 22.91 -6.65
CA SER A 353 21.39 24.16 -7.36
C SER A 353 21.76 25.25 -6.36
N CYS A 354 22.97 25.78 -6.49
CA CYS A 354 23.47 26.83 -5.61
C CYS A 354 23.25 28.22 -6.21
N SER A 355 23.13 29.24 -5.36
CA SER A 355 23.10 30.65 -5.77
C SER A 355 24.34 31.11 -6.54
N CYS A 356 25.50 30.46 -6.38
CA CYS A 356 26.70 30.73 -7.18
C CYS A 356 26.64 30.19 -8.63
N GLY A 357 25.49 29.65 -9.05
CA GLY A 357 25.27 29.06 -10.37
C GLY A 357 25.80 27.62 -10.51
N PHE A 358 26.45 27.08 -9.48
CA PHE A 358 26.95 25.70 -9.51
C PHE A 358 25.81 24.70 -9.29
N VAL A 359 25.68 23.74 -10.20
CA VAL A 359 24.65 22.70 -10.17
C VAL A 359 25.31 21.34 -10.25
N TYR A 360 25.08 20.50 -9.24
CA TYR A 360 25.65 19.16 -9.16
C TYR A 360 24.60 18.11 -8.79
N VAL A 361 24.97 16.85 -9.02
CA VAL A 361 24.10 15.70 -8.85
C VAL A 361 24.72 14.70 -7.90
N ARG A 362 23.91 14.17 -6.97
CA ARG A 362 24.27 13.06 -6.08
C ARG A 362 23.32 11.88 -6.26
N LYS A 363 23.85 10.67 -6.13
CA LYS A 363 23.06 9.44 -6.10
C LYS A 363 22.82 9.07 -4.64
N GLY A 364 21.56 9.02 -4.23
CA GLY A 364 21.15 8.72 -2.85
C GLY A 364 20.64 7.29 -2.67
N PRO A 365 20.02 6.98 -1.51
CA PRO A 365 19.90 7.86 -0.36
C PRO A 365 21.25 8.11 0.35
N ASP A 366 21.36 9.22 1.07
CA ASP A 366 22.55 9.54 1.85
C ASP A 366 22.60 8.67 3.12
N THR A 367 23.22 7.49 3.02
CA THR A 367 23.39 6.55 4.14
C THR A 367 24.52 6.90 5.11
N SER A 368 25.40 7.85 4.76
CA SER A 368 26.51 8.29 5.60
C SER A 368 26.80 9.78 5.43
N LEU A 369 27.39 10.42 6.44
CA LEU A 369 27.82 11.83 6.38
C LEU A 369 28.81 12.11 5.24
N LYS A 370 29.57 11.10 4.80
CA LYS A 370 30.50 11.23 3.67
C LYS A 370 29.77 11.40 2.32
N ASN A 371 28.56 10.88 2.19
CA ASN A 371 27.79 10.98 0.95
C ASN A 371 27.39 12.43 0.64
N ILE A 372 27.25 13.26 1.69
CA ILE A 372 26.84 14.65 1.57
C ILE A 372 27.87 15.46 0.75
N TYR A 373 29.16 15.15 0.86
CA TYR A 373 30.23 15.89 0.19
C TYR A 373 30.68 15.28 -1.15
N ARG A 374 30.00 14.23 -1.63
CA ARG A 374 30.40 13.53 -2.87
C ARG A 374 29.64 14.08 -4.07
N ILE A 375 30.36 14.58 -5.06
CA ILE A 375 29.78 14.91 -6.38
C ILE A 375 29.74 13.63 -7.23
N GLY A 376 28.55 13.25 -7.69
CA GLY A 376 28.41 12.20 -8.70
C GLY A 376 28.68 12.73 -10.10
N ARG A 377 28.01 13.83 -10.46
CA ARG A 377 28.22 14.55 -11.74
C ARG A 377 27.93 16.04 -11.58
N THR A 378 28.79 16.88 -12.14
CA THR A 378 28.52 18.32 -12.29
C THR A 378 27.67 18.55 -13.54
N LYS A 379 26.54 19.27 -13.40
CA LYS A 379 25.66 19.67 -14.52
C LYS A 379 26.06 21.05 -15.05
N VAL A 380 26.32 21.99 -14.15
CA VAL A 380 26.65 23.39 -14.46
C VAL A 380 27.73 23.87 -13.50
N PHE A 381 28.79 24.50 -14.01
CA PHE A 381 29.86 25.06 -13.20
C PHE A 381 29.51 26.45 -12.64
N GLY A 382 28.63 27.20 -13.30
CA GLY A 382 28.17 28.51 -12.85
C GLY A 382 29.17 29.63 -13.11
N GLU A 383 28.69 30.85 -12.91
CA GLU A 383 29.42 32.08 -13.21
C GLU A 383 30.64 32.27 -12.31
N VAL A 384 30.51 31.96 -11.02
CA VAL A 384 31.60 32.08 -10.03
C VAL A 384 32.79 31.20 -10.39
N TRP A 385 32.52 29.98 -10.87
CA TRP A 385 33.58 29.07 -11.31
C TRP A 385 34.26 29.57 -12.58
N GLN A 386 33.48 30.09 -13.54
CA GLN A 386 34.02 30.64 -14.79
C GLN A 386 34.84 31.92 -14.56
N ALA A 387 34.38 32.80 -13.67
CA ALA A 387 35.11 34.00 -13.29
C ALA A 387 36.46 33.64 -12.64
N LYS A 388 36.49 32.65 -11.75
CA LYS A 388 37.72 32.17 -11.11
C LYS A 388 38.68 31.52 -12.11
N LEU A 389 38.16 30.77 -13.09
CA LEU A 389 38.98 30.23 -14.17
C LEU A 389 39.65 31.33 -15.00
N LYS A 390 38.90 32.38 -15.37
CA LYS A 390 39.43 33.53 -16.12
C LYS A 390 40.52 34.26 -15.31
N GLN A 391 40.30 34.47 -14.02
CA GLN A 391 41.29 35.05 -13.11
C GLN A 391 42.59 34.24 -13.12
N LEU A 392 42.52 32.93 -12.81
CA LEU A 392 43.70 32.07 -12.73
C LEU A 392 44.47 31.93 -14.05
N LYS A 393 43.77 32.06 -15.19
CA LYS A 393 44.40 32.11 -16.51
C LYS A 393 45.11 33.46 -16.74
N GLY A 394 44.46 34.56 -16.36
CA GLY A 394 45.00 35.93 -16.48
C GLY A 394 46.23 36.14 -15.61
N ASP A 395 46.30 35.49 -14.45
CA ASP A 395 47.45 35.53 -13.55
C ASP A 395 48.71 34.86 -14.15
N GLY A 396 48.56 34.03 -15.20
CA GLY A 396 49.67 33.43 -15.97
C GLY A 396 50.58 32.46 -15.21
N THR A 397 50.33 32.25 -13.92
CA THR A 397 51.21 31.54 -12.97
C THR A 397 50.97 30.04 -12.92
N TYR A 398 49.79 29.55 -13.32
CA TYR A 398 49.37 28.17 -13.12
C TYR A 398 49.17 27.43 -14.45
N ASN A 399 49.67 26.20 -14.54
CA ASN A 399 49.37 25.33 -15.67
C ASN A 399 47.96 24.72 -15.57
N ALA A 400 47.44 24.20 -16.69
CA ALA A 400 46.07 23.65 -16.74
C ALA A 400 45.80 22.52 -15.72
N ARG A 401 46.83 21.81 -15.25
CA ARG A 401 46.71 20.76 -14.24
C ARG A 401 46.57 21.34 -12.83
N GLU A 402 47.32 22.39 -12.52
CA GLU A 402 47.22 23.15 -11.27
C GLU A 402 45.88 23.87 -11.15
N ILE A 403 45.46 24.55 -12.22
CA ILE A 403 44.13 25.18 -12.30
C ILE A 403 43.03 24.12 -12.06
N GLY A 404 43.18 22.92 -12.64
CA GLY A 404 42.27 21.81 -12.40
C GLY A 404 42.21 21.36 -10.93
N ARG A 405 43.36 21.29 -10.24
CA ARG A 405 43.40 20.96 -8.80
C ARG A 405 42.69 22.00 -7.94
N ILE A 406 42.95 23.28 -8.20
CA ILE A 406 42.34 24.42 -7.49
C ILE A 406 40.82 24.39 -7.68
N LEU A 407 40.37 24.25 -8.92
CA LEU A 407 38.94 24.29 -9.28
C LEU A 407 38.20 22.95 -9.09
N GLY A 408 38.92 21.87 -8.77
CA GLY A 408 38.35 20.56 -8.47
C GLY A 408 37.87 19.78 -9.70
N VAL A 409 38.52 19.96 -10.86
CA VAL A 409 38.18 19.28 -12.11
C VAL A 409 39.42 18.70 -12.79
N ASP A 410 39.20 17.79 -13.74
CA ASP A 410 40.29 17.27 -14.57
C ASP A 410 40.85 18.33 -15.54
N SER A 411 42.16 18.25 -15.81
CA SER A 411 42.86 19.15 -16.72
C SER A 411 42.23 19.24 -18.13
N LYS A 412 41.60 18.18 -18.64
CA LYS A 412 40.88 18.20 -19.92
C LYS A 412 39.64 19.09 -19.87
N THR A 413 38.98 19.17 -18.73
CA THR A 413 37.82 20.05 -18.54
C THR A 413 38.25 21.51 -18.60
N ILE A 414 39.39 21.85 -17.98
CA ILE A 414 39.99 23.19 -18.06
C ILE A 414 40.29 23.55 -19.51
N LYS A 415 41.00 22.69 -20.25
CA LYS A 415 41.33 22.92 -21.66
C LYS A 415 40.08 23.20 -22.51
N LYS A 416 39.04 22.36 -22.35
CA LYS A 416 37.77 22.53 -23.06
C LYS A 416 37.13 23.90 -22.80
N PHE A 417 37.05 24.33 -21.54
CA PHE A 417 36.44 25.62 -21.20
C PHE A 417 37.30 26.81 -21.65
N LEU A 418 38.62 26.65 -21.69
CA LEU A 418 39.56 27.67 -22.20
C LEU A 418 39.51 27.80 -23.72
N GLU A 419 39.36 26.69 -24.45
CA GLU A 419 39.17 26.67 -25.91
C GLU A 419 37.83 27.32 -26.29
N THR A 420 36.77 27.02 -25.55
CA THR A 420 35.43 27.59 -25.78
C THR A 420 35.36 29.10 -25.48
N SER A 421 36.30 29.64 -24.68
CA SER A 421 36.35 31.08 -24.33
C SER A 421 37.31 31.90 -25.19
N ILE A 422 38.04 31.26 -26.12
CA ILE A 422 38.82 31.95 -27.16
C ILE A 422 37.94 32.27 -28.38
N GLU A 423 36.81 31.59 -28.55
CA GLU A 423 35.78 31.93 -29.54
C GLU A 423 34.75 32.94 -28.98
N THR A 424 35.16 34.19 -28.73
CA THR A 424 34.20 35.29 -28.56
C THR A 424 34.42 36.40 -29.56
N SER A 425 33.94 36.16 -30.79
CA SER A 425 33.34 37.17 -31.67
C SER A 425 32.74 36.49 -32.91
N ASN A 426 31.71 35.68 -32.71
CA ASN A 426 30.76 35.38 -33.79
C ASN A 426 29.33 35.60 -33.26
N PRO A 427 28.68 36.72 -33.61
CA PRO A 427 27.27 36.94 -33.31
C PRO A 427 26.43 36.09 -34.29
N SER A 428 26.36 34.77 -34.07
CA SER A 428 25.62 33.89 -34.98
C SER A 428 25.20 32.56 -34.35
N LYS A 429 24.54 32.60 -33.18
CA LYS A 429 23.71 31.47 -32.70
C LYS A 429 22.26 31.82 -32.34
N THR A 430 21.87 33.09 -32.50
CA THR A 430 20.48 33.55 -32.41
C THR A 430 19.68 33.38 -33.71
N ASN A 431 20.33 33.37 -34.88
CA ASN A 431 19.63 33.21 -36.18
C ASN A 431 19.03 31.81 -36.41
N GLY A 432 19.63 30.73 -35.89
CA GLY A 432 19.12 29.38 -36.14
C GLY A 432 17.80 29.06 -35.42
N TYR A 433 17.53 29.73 -34.30
CA TYR A 433 16.32 29.51 -33.51
C TYR A 433 15.12 30.28 -34.09
N SER A 434 15.33 31.52 -34.55
CA SER A 434 14.29 32.33 -35.21
C SER A 434 13.93 31.76 -36.58
N GLN A 435 14.91 31.31 -37.36
CA GLN A 435 14.68 30.81 -38.73
C GLN A 435 13.92 29.47 -38.73
N ARG A 436 14.26 28.55 -37.82
CA ARG A 436 13.55 27.27 -37.68
C ARG A 436 12.16 27.43 -37.07
N LEU A 437 11.99 28.38 -36.16
CA LEU A 437 10.67 28.74 -35.61
C LEU A 437 9.77 29.30 -36.72
N GLN A 438 10.27 30.25 -37.53
CA GLN A 438 9.53 30.81 -38.67
C GLN A 438 9.20 29.75 -39.72
N GLN A 439 10.14 28.84 -40.03
CA GLN A 439 9.90 27.74 -40.96
C GLN A 439 8.75 26.83 -40.50
N TYR A 440 8.72 26.42 -39.23
CA TYR A 440 7.65 25.56 -38.72
C TYR A 440 6.32 26.29 -38.56
N ARG A 441 6.33 27.60 -38.28
CA ARG A 441 5.12 28.42 -38.33
C ARG A 441 4.53 28.44 -39.74
N GLN A 442 5.36 28.66 -40.76
CA GLN A 442 4.92 28.72 -42.16
C GLN A 442 4.37 27.37 -42.63
N GLN A 443 5.09 26.28 -42.37
CA GLN A 443 4.64 24.92 -42.76
C GLN A 443 3.31 24.54 -42.10
N LEU A 444 3.09 24.93 -40.84
CA LEU A 444 1.82 24.68 -40.16
C LEU A 444 0.69 25.54 -40.75
N LEU A 445 0.94 26.81 -41.09
CA LEU A 445 -0.05 27.69 -41.72
C LEU A 445 -0.43 27.24 -43.13
N GLU A 446 0.53 26.78 -43.93
CA GLU A 446 0.28 26.19 -45.25
C GLU A 446 -0.56 24.92 -45.11
N GLY A 447 -0.21 24.03 -44.17
CA GLY A 447 -0.99 22.85 -43.86
C GLY A 447 -2.40 23.14 -43.35
N LEU A 448 -2.58 24.22 -42.57
CA LEU A 448 -3.91 24.62 -42.09
C LEU A 448 -4.79 25.19 -43.22
N LYS A 449 -4.20 25.79 -44.25
CA LYS A 449 -4.93 26.25 -45.45
C LYS A 449 -5.31 25.08 -46.37
N GLU A 450 -4.39 24.13 -46.56
CA GLU A 450 -4.61 22.95 -47.41
C GLU A 450 -5.62 21.97 -46.78
N TYR A 451 -5.62 21.86 -45.45
CA TYR A 451 -6.48 20.93 -44.69
C TYR A 451 -7.45 21.69 -43.76
N SER A 452 -8.24 22.61 -44.33
CA SER A 452 -9.18 23.48 -43.57
C SER A 452 -10.21 22.71 -42.72
N ASP A 453 -10.56 21.50 -43.14
CA ASP A 453 -11.62 20.70 -42.52
C ASP A 453 -11.10 19.70 -41.47
N TYR A 454 -9.78 19.69 -41.22
CA TYR A 454 -9.17 18.72 -40.32
C TYR A 454 -9.33 19.14 -38.86
N THR A 455 -9.64 18.15 -38.02
CA THR A 455 -9.66 18.36 -36.57
C THR A 455 -8.26 18.60 -36.01
N ARG A 456 -8.16 19.27 -34.86
CA ARG A 456 -6.89 19.52 -34.15
C ARG A 456 -6.05 18.24 -33.97
N THR A 457 -6.70 17.09 -33.77
CA THR A 457 -6.03 15.80 -33.60
C THR A 457 -5.44 15.29 -34.92
N GLN A 458 -6.15 15.48 -36.04
CA GLN A 458 -5.65 15.11 -37.37
C GLN A 458 -4.48 16.01 -37.77
N ILE A 459 -4.59 17.33 -37.58
CA ILE A 459 -3.48 18.28 -37.80
C ILE A 459 -2.25 17.91 -36.96
N ARG A 460 -2.44 17.57 -35.68
CA ARG A 460 -1.32 17.14 -34.80
C ARG A 460 -0.63 15.89 -35.30
N ASN A 461 -1.38 14.93 -35.84
CA ASN A 461 -0.80 13.69 -36.33
C ASN A 461 -0.07 13.90 -37.66
N LEU A 462 -0.61 14.75 -38.55
CA LEU A 462 -0.02 15.06 -39.85
C LEU A 462 1.29 15.88 -39.71
N PHE A 463 1.27 16.90 -38.84
CA PHE A 463 2.42 17.80 -38.59
C PHE A 463 3.07 17.53 -37.23
N SER A 464 3.29 16.26 -36.87
CA SER A 464 3.67 15.89 -35.50
C SER A 464 4.99 16.52 -35.02
N LYS A 465 5.94 16.72 -35.95
CA LYS A 465 7.26 17.26 -35.68
C LYS A 465 7.20 18.77 -35.42
N GLU A 466 6.54 19.49 -36.33
CA GLU A 466 6.31 20.93 -36.29
C GLU A 466 5.45 21.29 -35.06
N TYR A 467 4.36 20.54 -34.85
CA TYR A 467 3.48 20.69 -33.69
C TYR A 467 4.23 20.46 -32.38
N SER A 468 5.04 19.40 -32.27
CA SER A 468 5.81 19.12 -31.04
C SER A 468 6.89 20.14 -30.76
N TYR A 469 7.45 20.78 -31.79
CA TYR A 469 8.44 21.85 -31.65
C TYR A 469 7.76 23.16 -31.20
N LEU A 470 6.69 23.58 -31.88
CA LEU A 470 5.93 24.79 -31.55
C LEU A 470 5.28 24.68 -30.16
N TYR A 471 4.76 23.52 -29.77
CA TYR A 471 4.19 23.32 -28.44
C TYR A 471 5.19 23.57 -27.29
N ARG A 472 6.48 23.29 -27.50
CA ARG A 472 7.54 23.47 -26.49
C ARG A 472 8.14 24.87 -26.49
N ASN A 473 8.19 25.51 -27.66
CA ASN A 473 8.97 26.72 -27.88
C ASN A 473 8.10 27.97 -28.10
N ASP A 474 6.84 27.81 -28.48
CA ASP A 474 5.93 28.89 -28.86
C ASP A 474 4.45 28.43 -28.80
N LYS A 475 4.02 28.15 -27.56
CA LYS A 475 2.74 27.50 -27.31
C LYS A 475 1.56 28.43 -27.63
N GLU A 476 1.62 29.70 -27.24
CA GLU A 476 0.51 30.64 -27.44
C GLU A 476 0.16 30.78 -28.92
N TRP A 477 1.16 31.06 -29.77
CA TRP A 477 0.98 31.15 -31.21
C TRP A 477 0.36 29.88 -31.82
N LEU A 478 0.80 28.70 -31.38
CA LEU A 478 0.24 27.42 -31.88
C LEU A 478 -1.25 27.28 -31.57
N PHE A 479 -1.69 27.68 -30.37
CA PHE A 479 -3.09 27.53 -29.99
C PHE A 479 -4.01 28.56 -30.65
N ASP A 480 -3.49 29.76 -30.93
CA ASP A 480 -4.23 30.84 -31.63
C ASP A 480 -4.49 30.52 -33.11
N ASN A 481 -3.60 29.77 -33.76
CA ASN A 481 -3.72 29.43 -35.18
C ASN A 481 -4.44 28.08 -35.44
N LEU A 482 -4.71 27.27 -34.41
CA LEU A 482 -5.40 25.99 -34.58
C LEU A 482 -6.93 26.16 -34.69
N PRO A 483 -7.64 25.28 -35.41
CA PRO A 483 -9.10 25.31 -35.51
C PRO A 483 -9.78 25.35 -34.14
N GLN A 484 -10.89 26.09 -34.04
CA GLN A 484 -11.68 26.17 -32.81
C GLN A 484 -12.09 24.77 -32.34
N LYS A 485 -12.05 24.57 -31.03
CA LYS A 485 -12.35 23.28 -30.41
C LYS A 485 -13.85 22.98 -30.54
N GLN A 486 -14.23 22.13 -31.48
CA GLN A 486 -15.59 21.61 -31.56
C GLN A 486 -15.92 20.78 -30.32
N SER A 487 -16.97 21.16 -29.59
CA SER A 487 -17.52 20.35 -28.51
C SER A 487 -18.28 19.16 -29.10
N ARG A 488 -18.06 17.96 -28.57
CA ARG A 488 -18.86 16.79 -28.96
C ARG A 488 -20.25 16.93 -28.34
N VAL A 489 -21.27 17.06 -29.19
CA VAL A 489 -22.66 16.79 -28.80
C VAL A 489 -22.75 15.31 -28.46
N MET A 490 -23.05 14.97 -27.20
CA MET A 490 -23.32 13.58 -26.81
C MET A 490 -24.73 13.22 -27.29
N PRO A 491 -24.90 12.16 -28.10
CA PRO A 491 -26.24 11.70 -28.44
C PRO A 491 -26.89 11.11 -27.19
N THR A 492 -27.91 11.78 -26.66
CA THR A 492 -28.83 11.22 -25.66
C THR A 492 -29.84 10.31 -26.36
N GLY A 493 -29.36 9.18 -26.87
CA GLY A 493 -30.23 8.13 -27.41
C GLY A 493 -30.47 7.06 -26.36
N HIS A 494 -31.74 6.72 -26.11
CA HIS A 494 -32.11 5.56 -25.31
C HIS A 494 -31.55 4.30 -26.00
N VAL A 495 -30.59 3.62 -25.35
CA VAL A 495 -29.90 2.47 -25.93
C VAL A 495 -30.74 1.22 -25.70
N ASP A 496 -31.23 0.61 -26.78
CA ASP A 496 -31.76 -0.76 -26.76
C ASP A 496 -30.61 -1.76 -26.53
N TRP A 497 -30.58 -2.34 -25.33
CA TRP A 497 -29.55 -3.27 -24.91
C TRP A 497 -29.78 -4.69 -25.45
N GLU A 498 -31.03 -5.09 -25.70
CA GLU A 498 -31.33 -6.44 -26.17
C GLU A 498 -30.93 -6.63 -27.63
N ALA A 499 -31.26 -5.65 -28.48
CA ALA A 499 -30.81 -5.64 -29.87
C ALA A 499 -29.28 -5.61 -29.96
N ARG A 500 -28.63 -4.84 -29.08
CA ARG A 500 -27.18 -4.70 -29.01
C ARG A 500 -26.48 -5.97 -28.53
N ASP A 501 -27.08 -6.69 -27.57
CA ASP A 501 -26.56 -7.99 -27.11
C ASP A 501 -26.59 -9.04 -28.24
N LYS A 502 -27.65 -9.08 -29.05
CA LYS A 502 -27.73 -9.95 -30.25
C LYS A 502 -26.69 -9.56 -31.31
N GLU A 503 -26.52 -8.27 -31.55
CA GLU A 503 -25.52 -7.74 -32.49
C GLU A 503 -24.09 -8.12 -32.06
N TYR A 504 -23.77 -7.90 -30.79
CA TYR A 504 -22.43 -8.16 -30.23
C TYR A 504 -22.11 -9.64 -30.22
N LEU A 505 -23.05 -10.49 -29.80
CA LEU A 505 -22.90 -11.94 -29.88
C LEU A 505 -22.56 -12.39 -31.30
N SER A 506 -23.25 -11.86 -32.31
CA SER A 506 -23.03 -12.23 -33.71
C SER A 506 -21.65 -11.80 -34.20
N LYS A 507 -21.22 -10.57 -33.88
CA LYS A 507 -19.88 -10.07 -34.19
C LYS A 507 -18.77 -10.88 -33.51
N ILE A 508 -18.96 -11.23 -32.25
CA ILE A 508 -17.98 -11.99 -31.46
C ILE A 508 -17.87 -13.44 -31.98
N LYS A 509 -18.99 -14.08 -32.33
CA LYS A 509 -18.99 -15.41 -32.96
C LYS A 509 -18.23 -15.42 -34.28
N ALA A 510 -18.46 -14.42 -35.14
CA ALA A 510 -17.73 -14.29 -36.40
C ALA A 510 -16.23 -14.11 -36.17
N LEU A 511 -15.84 -13.25 -35.23
CA LEU A 511 -14.44 -13.02 -34.90
C LEU A 511 -13.78 -14.27 -34.31
N TYR A 512 -14.45 -14.97 -33.38
CA TYR A 512 -13.92 -16.18 -32.75
C TYR A 512 -13.56 -17.25 -33.77
N ARG A 513 -14.42 -17.48 -34.77
CA ARG A 513 -14.15 -18.43 -35.88
C ARG A 513 -12.88 -18.04 -36.66
N GLN A 514 -12.62 -16.76 -36.83
CA GLN A 514 -11.39 -16.31 -37.49
C GLN A 514 -10.16 -16.50 -36.60
N LEU A 515 -10.27 -16.27 -35.29
CA LEU A 515 -9.15 -16.35 -34.36
C LEU A 515 -8.69 -17.80 -34.09
N ILE A 516 -9.62 -18.76 -34.08
CA ILE A 516 -9.29 -20.16 -33.76
C ILE A 516 -8.50 -20.86 -34.88
N VAL A 517 -8.74 -20.47 -36.14
CA VAL A 517 -8.11 -21.08 -37.31
C VAL A 517 -6.70 -20.54 -37.59
N LYS A 518 -6.36 -19.34 -37.11
CA LYS A 518 -5.05 -18.68 -37.37
C LYS A 518 -3.85 -19.61 -37.13
N ASP A 519 -2.94 -19.66 -38.09
CA ASP A 519 -1.71 -20.46 -38.02
C ASP A 519 -0.89 -20.17 -36.77
N LYS A 520 -0.75 -18.88 -36.42
CA LYS A 520 -0.16 -18.43 -35.17
C LYS A 520 -1.25 -18.22 -34.12
N PRO A 521 -1.36 -19.08 -33.08
CA PRO A 521 -2.39 -18.95 -32.07
C PRO A 521 -2.25 -17.64 -31.29
N VAL A 522 -3.36 -16.94 -31.11
CA VAL A 522 -3.48 -15.79 -30.21
C VAL A 522 -4.37 -16.18 -29.03
N ARG A 523 -4.03 -15.69 -27.82
CA ARG A 523 -4.86 -15.91 -26.63
C ARG A 523 -6.14 -15.13 -26.74
N ILE A 524 -7.27 -15.81 -26.58
CA ILE A 524 -8.59 -15.19 -26.71
C ILE A 524 -8.96 -14.57 -25.36
N THR A 525 -9.04 -13.24 -25.33
CA THR A 525 -9.39 -12.47 -24.12
C THR A 525 -10.49 -11.47 -24.43
N ILE A 526 -11.23 -11.04 -23.40
CA ILE A 526 -12.25 -9.99 -23.52
C ILE A 526 -11.66 -8.72 -24.14
N SER A 527 -10.44 -8.34 -23.73
CA SER A 527 -9.76 -7.16 -24.27
C SER A 527 -9.37 -7.31 -25.75
N LEU A 528 -8.94 -8.50 -26.19
CA LEU A 528 -8.62 -8.75 -27.60
C LEU A 528 -9.89 -8.65 -28.46
N ILE A 529 -10.95 -9.34 -28.03
CA ILE A 529 -12.24 -9.33 -28.70
C ILE A 529 -12.76 -7.90 -28.77
N GLY A 530 -12.89 -7.22 -27.64
CA GLY A 530 -13.43 -5.87 -27.57
C GLY A 530 -12.68 -4.83 -28.39
N LYS A 531 -11.35 -4.96 -28.53
CA LYS A 531 -10.55 -4.07 -29.39
C LYS A 531 -10.79 -4.34 -30.87
N GLN A 532 -10.87 -5.61 -31.29
CA GLN A 532 -11.05 -5.98 -32.69
C GLN A 532 -12.48 -5.79 -33.18
N THR A 533 -13.47 -5.89 -32.29
CA THR A 533 -14.88 -5.61 -32.61
C THR A 533 -15.29 -4.17 -32.36
N GLY A 534 -14.42 -3.33 -31.79
CA GLY A 534 -14.65 -1.91 -31.53
C GLY A 534 -15.62 -1.61 -30.37
N ILE A 535 -15.92 -2.61 -29.53
CA ILE A 535 -16.94 -2.51 -28.47
C ILE A 535 -16.36 -2.66 -27.05
N LEU A 536 -15.03 -2.54 -26.90
CA LEU A 536 -14.32 -2.73 -25.63
C LEU A 536 -14.95 -2.00 -24.44
N SER A 537 -15.31 -0.73 -24.60
CA SER A 537 -15.88 0.05 -23.49
C SER A 537 -17.21 -0.50 -22.98
N ASN A 538 -18.00 -1.16 -23.83
CA ASN A 538 -19.26 -1.77 -23.41
C ASN A 538 -19.02 -3.12 -22.75
N LEU A 539 -18.05 -3.89 -23.23
CA LEU A 539 -17.64 -5.15 -22.58
C LEU A 539 -17.00 -4.92 -21.20
N GLU A 540 -16.29 -3.81 -20.98
CA GLU A 540 -15.65 -3.50 -19.70
C GLU A 540 -16.60 -2.84 -18.69
N LYS A 541 -17.56 -2.03 -19.15
CA LYS A 541 -18.37 -1.17 -18.26
C LYS A 541 -19.85 -1.53 -18.18
N ARG A 542 -20.36 -2.35 -19.11
CA ARG A 542 -21.79 -2.59 -19.31
C ARG A 542 -22.10 -4.06 -19.64
N LEU A 543 -21.24 -4.98 -19.21
CA LEU A 543 -21.40 -6.41 -19.47
C LEU A 543 -22.64 -6.99 -18.77
N ASP A 544 -23.03 -6.39 -17.64
CA ASP A 544 -24.28 -6.64 -16.90
C ASP A 544 -25.54 -6.49 -17.77
N LYS A 545 -25.47 -5.68 -18.83
CA LYS A 545 -26.59 -5.44 -19.76
C LYS A 545 -26.55 -6.31 -21.02
N LEU A 546 -25.59 -7.23 -21.10
CA LEU A 546 -25.31 -8.05 -22.29
C LEU A 546 -25.23 -9.54 -21.93
N PRO A 547 -26.31 -10.15 -21.39
CA PRO A 547 -26.26 -11.49 -20.82
C PRO A 547 -25.87 -12.60 -21.82
N LYS A 548 -26.31 -12.51 -23.09
CA LYS A 548 -25.97 -13.51 -24.11
C LYS A 548 -24.51 -13.40 -24.51
N THR A 549 -24.01 -12.18 -24.64
CA THR A 549 -22.60 -11.91 -24.92
C THR A 549 -21.70 -12.34 -23.76
N ALA A 550 -22.10 -12.05 -22.51
CA ALA A 550 -21.36 -12.41 -21.30
C ALA A 550 -21.16 -13.93 -21.22
N ARG A 551 -22.24 -14.71 -21.35
CA ARG A 551 -22.19 -16.18 -21.36
C ARG A 551 -21.27 -16.72 -22.44
N TYR A 552 -21.34 -16.18 -23.66
CA TYR A 552 -20.48 -16.65 -24.75
C TYR A 552 -19.01 -16.28 -24.53
N LEU A 553 -18.71 -15.13 -23.91
CA LEU A 553 -17.35 -14.74 -23.56
C LEU A 553 -16.74 -15.66 -22.50
N GLU A 554 -17.52 -16.11 -21.52
CA GLU A 554 -17.07 -17.11 -20.53
C GLU A 554 -16.69 -18.44 -21.19
N GLU A 555 -17.42 -18.85 -22.23
CA GLU A 555 -17.15 -20.10 -22.96
C GLU A 555 -15.91 -20.03 -23.86
N ILE A 556 -15.58 -18.87 -24.44
CA ILE A 556 -14.52 -18.76 -25.46
C ILE A 556 -13.21 -18.11 -24.99
N THR A 557 -13.21 -17.46 -23.82
CA THR A 557 -12.01 -16.78 -23.33
C THR A 557 -11.10 -17.77 -22.60
N GLU A 558 -9.80 -17.55 -22.75
CA GLU A 558 -8.79 -18.50 -22.26
C GLU A 558 -7.99 -17.89 -21.12
N SER A 559 -7.73 -18.68 -20.09
CA SER A 559 -6.64 -18.48 -19.15
C SER A 559 -5.27 -18.57 -19.86
N THR A 560 -4.20 -18.20 -19.16
CA THR A 560 -2.85 -18.34 -19.69
C THR A 560 -2.51 -19.81 -19.96
N GLN A 561 -2.97 -20.71 -19.08
CA GLN A 561 -2.75 -22.15 -19.14
C GLN A 561 -3.50 -22.79 -20.31
N GLU A 562 -4.79 -22.48 -20.48
CA GLU A 562 -5.62 -23.01 -21.59
C GLU A 562 -5.06 -22.60 -22.96
N PHE A 563 -4.62 -21.35 -23.08
CA PHE A 563 -3.97 -20.88 -24.30
C PHE A 563 -2.64 -21.60 -24.58
N GLN A 564 -1.80 -21.77 -23.56
CA GLN A 564 -0.53 -22.50 -23.70
C GLN A 564 -0.78 -23.97 -24.08
N PHE A 565 -1.78 -24.60 -23.47
CA PHE A 565 -2.23 -25.94 -23.82
C PHE A 565 -2.68 -26.03 -25.28
N ARG A 566 -3.62 -25.17 -25.73
CA ARG A 566 -4.09 -25.15 -27.13
C ARG A 566 -2.96 -24.93 -28.12
N ARG A 567 -2.03 -24.02 -27.81
CA ARG A 567 -0.84 -23.77 -28.64
C ARG A 567 0.06 -25.00 -28.74
N CYS A 568 0.27 -25.72 -27.64
CA CYS A 568 1.03 -26.96 -27.64
C CYS A 568 0.30 -28.07 -28.42
N CYS A 569 -1.03 -28.19 -28.29
CA CYS A 569 -1.83 -29.14 -29.08
C CYS A 569 -1.69 -28.90 -30.59
N LYS A 570 -1.72 -27.64 -31.05
CA LYS A 570 -1.52 -27.31 -32.47
C LYS A 570 -0.12 -27.67 -32.98
N ILE A 571 0.91 -27.57 -32.12
CA ILE A 571 2.27 -28.00 -32.45
C ILE A 571 2.35 -29.53 -32.54
N ILE A 572 1.66 -30.24 -31.63
CA ILE A 572 1.57 -31.71 -31.69
C ILE A 572 0.90 -32.15 -32.99
N GLU A 573 -0.22 -31.53 -33.36
CA GLU A 573 -0.90 -31.82 -34.65
C GLU A 573 0.01 -31.56 -35.85
N LEU A 574 0.80 -30.48 -35.83
CA LEU A 574 1.77 -30.20 -36.88
C LEU A 574 2.82 -31.32 -37.00
N PHE A 575 3.31 -31.86 -35.88
CA PHE A 575 4.26 -32.97 -35.90
C PHE A 575 3.62 -34.27 -36.40
N LEU A 576 2.41 -34.58 -35.95
CA LEU A 576 1.66 -35.75 -36.41
C LEU A 576 1.41 -35.70 -37.93
N HIS A 577 0.98 -34.54 -38.45
CA HIS A 577 0.78 -34.35 -39.89
C HIS A 577 2.06 -34.47 -40.72
N LYS A 578 3.22 -34.16 -40.14
CA LYS A 578 4.53 -34.28 -40.80
C LYS A 578 5.18 -35.65 -40.64
N GLY A 579 4.56 -36.57 -39.90
CA GLY A 579 5.16 -37.87 -39.57
C GLY A 579 6.40 -37.77 -38.66
N GLU A 580 6.56 -36.65 -37.93
CA GLU A 580 7.69 -36.47 -37.01
C GLU A 580 7.37 -37.04 -35.61
N PRO A 581 8.36 -37.60 -34.90
CA PRO A 581 8.15 -38.07 -33.53
C PRO A 581 7.83 -36.89 -32.59
N VAL A 582 6.72 -37.01 -31.85
CA VAL A 582 6.26 -35.99 -30.90
C VAL A 582 7.03 -36.10 -29.58
N LEU A 583 8.09 -35.30 -29.45
CA LEU A 583 8.84 -35.16 -28.21
C LEU A 583 8.35 -33.95 -27.40
N LEU A 584 7.85 -34.19 -26.18
CA LEU A 584 7.23 -33.13 -25.35
C LEU A 584 8.17 -31.96 -25.02
N TRP A 585 9.47 -32.19 -24.86
CA TRP A 585 10.43 -31.12 -24.67
C TRP A 585 10.57 -30.24 -25.94
N LYS A 586 10.42 -30.81 -27.14
CA LYS A 586 10.44 -30.09 -28.43
C LYS A 586 9.17 -29.25 -28.56
N VAL A 587 8.02 -29.80 -28.15
CA VAL A 587 6.74 -29.08 -28.06
C VAL A 587 6.84 -27.91 -27.08
N GLN A 588 7.43 -28.11 -25.89
CA GLN A 588 7.66 -27.04 -24.91
C GLN A 588 8.48 -25.89 -25.50
N ARG A 589 9.57 -26.22 -26.20
CA ARG A 589 10.51 -25.25 -26.77
C ARG A 589 9.84 -24.42 -27.86
N ILE A 590 9.18 -25.06 -28.84
CA ILE A 590 8.47 -24.38 -29.93
C ILE A 590 7.26 -23.60 -29.40
N GLY A 591 6.56 -24.18 -28.43
CA GLY A 591 5.44 -23.57 -27.74
C GLY A 591 5.85 -22.43 -26.80
N ALA A 592 7.14 -22.13 -26.63
CA ALA A 592 7.67 -21.08 -25.77
C ALA A 592 7.01 -21.07 -24.36
N VAL A 593 6.89 -22.25 -23.74
CA VAL A 593 6.30 -22.43 -22.40
C VAL A 593 7.41 -22.58 -21.35
N LYS A 594 7.39 -21.74 -20.31
CA LYS A 594 8.34 -21.82 -19.19
C LYS A 594 8.18 -23.13 -18.42
N SER A 595 9.27 -23.65 -17.83
CA SER A 595 9.29 -25.00 -17.23
C SER A 595 8.22 -25.24 -16.16
N TYR A 596 7.99 -24.28 -15.26
CA TYR A 596 6.97 -24.44 -14.20
C TYR A 596 5.55 -24.55 -14.77
N HIS A 597 5.18 -23.70 -15.75
CA HIS A 597 3.90 -23.81 -16.45
C HIS A 597 3.80 -25.08 -17.29
N PHE A 598 4.93 -25.53 -17.88
CA PHE A 598 4.94 -26.75 -18.66
C PHE A 598 4.65 -27.98 -17.79
N GLN A 599 5.17 -28.03 -16.54
CA GLN A 599 4.87 -29.10 -15.59
C GLN A 599 3.38 -29.23 -15.30
N GLU A 600 2.65 -28.10 -15.21
CA GLU A 600 1.20 -28.08 -14.98
C GLU A 600 0.41 -28.64 -16.17
N ILE A 601 0.76 -28.27 -17.42
CA ILE A 601 0.03 -28.70 -18.62
C ILE A 601 0.51 -30.04 -19.19
N LYS A 602 1.68 -30.53 -18.77
CA LYS A 602 2.29 -31.76 -19.29
C LYS A 602 1.38 -32.99 -19.17
N PRO A 603 0.71 -33.27 -18.03
CA PRO A 603 -0.20 -34.42 -17.93
C PRO A 603 -1.38 -34.33 -18.91
N LEU A 604 -1.89 -33.12 -19.16
CA LEU A 604 -2.95 -32.88 -20.14
C LEU A 604 -2.47 -33.13 -21.57
N LEU A 605 -1.24 -32.71 -21.89
CA LEU A 605 -0.63 -32.95 -23.22
C LEU A 605 -0.34 -34.42 -23.45
N GLU A 606 0.10 -35.16 -22.43
CA GLU A 606 0.28 -36.62 -22.50
C GLU A 606 -1.03 -37.34 -22.75
N LYS A 607 -2.10 -36.95 -22.04
CA LYS A 607 -3.45 -37.48 -22.27
C LYS A 607 -3.94 -37.17 -23.69
N TYR A 608 -3.72 -35.95 -24.17
CA TYR A 608 -4.06 -35.52 -25.53
C TYR A 608 -3.32 -36.34 -26.60
N LEU A 609 -2.01 -36.54 -26.42
CA LEU A 609 -1.18 -37.32 -27.34
C LEU A 609 -1.63 -38.78 -27.42
N ARG A 610 -1.89 -39.43 -26.27
CA ARG A 610 -2.39 -40.81 -26.22
C ARG A 610 -3.74 -40.95 -26.92
N ALA A 611 -4.65 -40.01 -26.71
CA ALA A 611 -5.96 -40.01 -27.36
C ALA A 611 -5.85 -39.90 -28.89
N ARG A 612 -4.92 -39.09 -29.40
CA ARG A 612 -4.69 -38.96 -30.86
C ARG A 612 -4.02 -40.19 -31.47
N GLN A 613 -3.01 -40.76 -30.81
CA GLN A 613 -2.35 -41.98 -31.28
C GLN A 613 -3.29 -43.20 -31.31
N ALA A 614 -4.22 -43.30 -30.35
CA ALA A 614 -5.26 -44.34 -30.36
C ALA A 614 -6.24 -44.20 -31.54
N VAL A 615 -6.57 -42.97 -31.94
CA VAL A 615 -7.45 -42.69 -33.09
C VAL A 615 -6.76 -42.99 -34.43
N ASP A 616 -5.46 -42.71 -34.54
CA ASP A 616 -4.69 -43.02 -35.76
C ASP A 616 -4.48 -44.53 -35.94
N ASN A 617 -4.24 -45.27 -34.84
CA ASN A 617 -4.15 -46.74 -34.88
C ASN A 617 -5.49 -47.39 -35.28
N TYR A 618 -6.63 -46.86 -34.83
CA TYR A 618 -7.95 -47.39 -35.18
C TYR A 618 -8.29 -47.18 -36.67
N LYS A 619 -7.88 -46.05 -37.26
CA LYS A 619 -8.08 -45.76 -38.69
C LYS A 619 -7.23 -46.64 -39.61
N GLN A 620 -6.03 -47.04 -39.16
CA GLN A 620 -5.16 -47.96 -39.91
C GLN A 620 -5.68 -49.41 -39.92
N THR A 621 -6.43 -49.84 -38.90
CA THR A 621 -7.00 -51.20 -38.84
C THR A 621 -8.35 -51.37 -39.55
N THR A 622 -9.01 -50.27 -39.95
CA THR A 622 -10.31 -50.29 -40.66
C THR A 622 -10.21 -49.81 -42.12
N SER A 623 -9.01 -49.69 -42.67
CA SER A 623 -8.77 -49.32 -44.08
C SER A 623 -8.42 -50.52 -44.94
#